data_AF-A0A966L5X5-F1
#
_entry.id   AF-A0A966L5X5-F1
#
_cell.length_a   1.000
_cell.length_b   1.000
_cell.length_c   1.000
_cell.angle_alpha   90.00
_cell.angle_beta   90.00
_cell.angle_gamma   90.00
#
_symmetry.space_group_name_H-M   'P 1'
#
loop_
_entity.id
_entity.type
_entity.pdbx_description
1 polymer ?
#
loop_
_entity_poly.entity_id
_entity_poly.type
_entity_poly.pdbx_seq_one_letter_code
_entity_poly.pdbx_strand_id
1 'polypeptide(L)'
;MSLTYRCQRQNSPITLTQELANSGEAKVWHTNFNGYLAKIYHNPHNERINKLQLMVRYCPRDPNAHLNHISFAWPYSILEDSRGEIVGFLMPEVVGSETLLKICTPKLRRKYKLETNWYFLHVVARNIAAIIQAIHLKGYVLGDIKLENILVNNRGLPTIIDTDSFQVSDPYSGKIYRCLVGSEGFTPAELIGVNLADVDQTEVHDRFRLGVVIYYLLFSGPPFRGLWQGSGDSLEQSELIRRGLWPFSGDKLVVPSNTTIPLNILHRDLHALFLRCFNEGHKFPQKRPTAEEWRGTLEAALNEVIRCSKIDSHYYSKSYGKCYWCERFSNLNFDIFPGKNIATVTSTPLPKVAPPPPSSPSPPPAKLTLFTENLPKGVTLEMVGLPAGKFLMGSSERDNEKPPHQVQVNSFAIGKYPITQAQYEAVMGTNPSHFKNNPQNPVEQVSWDDAQAFCQKLSQITGKTYRLPTEAEWEYACRAGTTTRYYFGDNDNQLGDYAWYDENSNDTTHPVGQKKPNGWGLYDMSGNVWEWCEDNWHGNYIGAPDDGSAWLDNDNDYPIVRGGSWYGNPYYCRSAYRGSNFRRDSNFNFGFRVVCGARRTL
;
A
#
# COMPACT_ATOMS: atom_id res chain seq x y z
N MET A 1 13.39 -28.45 -16.09
CA MET A 1 14.80 -28.60 -15.67
C MET A 1 15.13 -27.44 -14.76
N SER A 2 15.60 -27.70 -13.54
CA SER A 2 16.09 -26.65 -12.64
C SER A 2 17.43 -26.13 -13.17
N LEU A 3 17.50 -24.82 -13.46
CA LEU A 3 18.75 -24.18 -13.89
C LEU A 3 19.61 -23.93 -12.66
N THR A 4 20.82 -24.49 -12.65
CA THR A 4 21.78 -24.38 -11.54
C THR A 4 23.05 -23.69 -12.02
N TYR A 5 23.53 -22.71 -11.26
CA TYR A 5 24.71 -21.91 -11.53
C TYR A 5 25.71 -21.98 -10.37
N ARG A 6 26.98 -21.70 -10.62
CA ARG A 6 28.01 -21.64 -9.57
C ARG A 6 28.13 -20.22 -9.03
N CYS A 7 27.98 -20.06 -7.71
CA CYS A 7 28.30 -18.82 -7.01
C CYS A 7 29.81 -18.70 -6.81
N GLN A 8 30.45 -17.71 -7.43
CA GLN A 8 31.91 -17.56 -7.37
C GLN A 8 32.44 -17.32 -5.94
N ARG A 9 31.72 -16.53 -5.13
CA ARG A 9 32.17 -16.13 -3.78
C ARG A 9 32.09 -17.27 -2.75
N GLN A 10 31.06 -18.12 -2.85
CA GLN A 10 30.84 -19.24 -1.91
C GLN A 10 31.26 -20.59 -2.47
N ASN A 11 31.58 -20.65 -3.76
CA ASN A 11 31.83 -21.88 -4.50
C ASN A 11 30.72 -22.93 -4.30
N SER A 12 29.47 -22.46 -4.24
CA SER A 12 28.27 -23.27 -3.98
C SER A 12 27.30 -23.21 -5.16
N PRO A 13 26.49 -24.27 -5.38
CA PRO A 13 25.47 -24.27 -6.42
C PRO A 13 24.26 -23.40 -6.01
N ILE A 14 23.82 -22.56 -6.94
CA ILE A 14 22.64 -21.70 -6.86
C ILE A 14 21.60 -22.21 -7.85
N THR A 15 20.47 -22.65 -7.33
CA THR A 15 19.35 -23.11 -8.14
C THR A 15 18.31 -22.01 -8.26
N LEU A 16 17.89 -21.71 -9.49
CA LEU A 16 16.79 -20.78 -9.73
C LEU A 16 15.45 -21.46 -9.42
N THR A 17 14.60 -20.79 -8.65
CA THR A 17 13.33 -21.37 -8.16
C THR A 17 12.11 -20.76 -8.85
N GLN A 18 12.00 -19.43 -8.87
CA GLN A 18 10.85 -18.71 -9.42
C GLN A 18 11.30 -17.46 -10.19
N GLU A 19 10.81 -17.28 -11.42
CA GLU A 19 11.03 -16.06 -12.20
C GLU A 19 10.20 -14.91 -11.60
N LEU A 20 10.86 -13.80 -11.28
CA LEU A 20 10.23 -12.59 -10.74
C LEU A 20 9.92 -11.56 -11.81
N ALA A 21 10.87 -11.39 -12.74
CA ALA A 21 10.76 -10.40 -13.80
C ALA A 21 11.58 -10.84 -15.01
N ASN A 22 11.12 -10.42 -16.19
CA ASN A 22 11.81 -10.60 -17.45
C ASN A 22 11.79 -9.26 -18.20
N SER A 23 12.94 -8.62 -18.30
CA SER A 23 13.13 -7.39 -19.07
C SER A 23 13.83 -7.70 -20.40
N GLY A 24 13.99 -6.69 -21.26
CA GLY A 24 14.78 -6.83 -22.49
C GLY A 24 16.27 -7.13 -22.25
N GLU A 25 16.77 -6.92 -21.02
CA GLU A 25 18.19 -7.07 -20.67
C GLU A 25 18.49 -8.38 -19.93
N ALA A 26 17.62 -8.75 -18.98
CA ALA A 26 17.86 -9.86 -18.07
C ALA A 26 16.56 -10.43 -17.48
N LYS A 27 16.69 -11.59 -16.87
CA LYS A 27 15.67 -12.19 -15.99
C LYS A 27 16.12 -12.12 -14.55
N VAL A 28 15.19 -11.81 -13.64
CA VAL A 28 15.41 -11.83 -12.20
C VAL A 28 14.67 -13.02 -11.60
N TRP A 29 15.33 -13.75 -10.71
CA TRP A 29 14.85 -15.00 -10.14
C TRP A 29 15.04 -15.03 -8.62
N HIS A 30 14.09 -15.67 -7.93
CA HIS A 30 14.35 -16.23 -6.61
C HIS A 30 15.34 -17.38 -6.71
N THR A 31 16.09 -17.59 -5.63
CA THR A 31 17.11 -18.63 -5.54
C THR A 31 16.91 -19.50 -4.31
N ASN A 32 17.61 -20.63 -4.26
CA ASN A 32 17.74 -21.43 -3.04
C ASN A 32 18.66 -20.80 -1.97
N PHE A 33 19.29 -19.66 -2.26
CA PHE A 33 20.14 -18.95 -1.32
C PHE A 33 19.34 -17.80 -0.68
N ASN A 34 18.79 -18.08 0.51
CA ASN A 34 17.85 -17.20 1.21
C ASN A 34 18.36 -15.76 1.33
N GLY A 35 17.49 -14.81 0.99
CA GLY A 35 17.78 -13.38 1.03
C GLY A 35 18.56 -12.86 -0.19
N TYR A 36 18.72 -13.68 -1.23
CA TYR A 36 19.38 -13.27 -2.47
C TYR A 36 18.57 -13.66 -3.71
N LEU A 37 18.49 -12.71 -4.64
CA LEU A 37 17.96 -12.87 -5.99
C LEU A 37 19.10 -13.07 -6.99
N ALA A 38 18.82 -13.76 -8.09
CA ALA A 38 19.74 -13.88 -9.23
C ALA A 38 19.23 -13.04 -10.40
N LYS A 39 20.08 -12.16 -10.97
CA LYS A 39 19.84 -11.48 -12.25
C LYS A 39 20.70 -12.18 -13.31
N ILE A 40 20.05 -12.81 -14.29
CA ILE A 40 20.67 -13.58 -15.38
C ILE A 40 20.46 -12.84 -16.70
N TYR A 41 21.54 -12.47 -17.38
CA TYR A 41 21.45 -11.71 -18.63
C TYR A 41 21.06 -12.59 -19.81
N HIS A 42 20.31 -12.02 -20.76
CA HIS A 42 20.03 -12.71 -22.02
C HIS A 42 21.27 -12.80 -22.91
N ASN A 43 22.12 -11.77 -22.91
CA ASN A 43 23.35 -11.71 -23.70
C ASN A 43 24.50 -11.08 -22.89
N PRO A 44 25.21 -11.86 -22.06
CA PRO A 44 26.37 -11.38 -21.32
C PRO A 44 27.55 -11.13 -22.28
N HIS A 45 28.07 -9.90 -22.30
CA HIS A 45 29.24 -9.51 -23.09
C HIS A 45 30.39 -9.06 -22.18
N ASN A 46 31.62 -9.14 -22.69
CA ASN A 46 32.85 -8.97 -21.91
C ASN A 46 32.92 -7.68 -21.10
N GLU A 47 32.49 -6.55 -21.67
CA GLU A 47 32.54 -5.27 -20.97
C GLU A 47 31.63 -5.23 -19.73
N ARG A 48 30.43 -5.80 -19.84
CA ARG A 48 29.49 -5.94 -18.73
C ARG A 48 30.01 -6.91 -17.66
N ILE A 49 30.61 -8.02 -18.08
CA ILE A 49 31.21 -8.99 -17.16
C ILE A 49 32.33 -8.32 -16.35
N ASN A 50 33.24 -7.59 -17.02
CA ASN A 50 34.34 -6.87 -16.37
C ASN A 50 33.80 -5.81 -15.39
N LYS A 51 32.75 -5.08 -15.77
CA LYS A 51 32.04 -4.13 -14.90
C LYS A 51 31.52 -4.81 -13.63
N LEU A 52 30.83 -5.94 -13.77
CA LEU A 52 30.23 -6.66 -12.64
C LEU A 52 31.29 -7.20 -11.68
N GLN A 53 32.39 -7.77 -12.21
CA GLN A 53 33.51 -8.21 -11.40
C GLN A 53 34.12 -7.05 -10.61
N LEU A 54 34.26 -5.88 -11.24
CA LEU A 54 34.71 -4.66 -10.56
C LEU A 54 33.74 -4.25 -9.45
N MET A 55 32.43 -4.24 -9.72
CA MET A 55 31.41 -3.89 -8.72
C MET A 55 31.40 -4.84 -7.53
N VAL A 56 31.49 -6.15 -7.74
CA VAL A 56 31.56 -7.14 -6.65
C VAL A 56 32.83 -6.94 -5.81
N ARG A 57 33.97 -6.64 -6.45
CA ARG A 57 35.25 -6.41 -5.78
C ARG A 57 35.26 -5.12 -4.97
N TYR A 58 34.63 -4.06 -5.48
CA TYR A 58 34.57 -2.73 -4.88
C TYR A 58 33.14 -2.40 -4.46
N CYS A 59 32.65 -3.09 -3.44
CA CYS A 59 31.33 -2.81 -2.90
C CYS A 59 31.37 -1.57 -1.97
N PRO A 60 30.52 -0.55 -2.18
CA PRO A 60 30.41 0.58 -1.26
C PRO A 60 29.88 0.11 0.11
N ARG A 61 30.33 0.76 1.19
CA ARG A 61 29.81 0.49 2.54
C ARG A 61 28.37 0.99 2.64
N ASP A 62 27.46 0.13 3.04
CA ASP A 62 26.07 0.49 3.25
C ASP A 62 25.93 1.50 4.42
N PRO A 63 25.38 2.71 4.19
CA PRO A 63 25.24 3.72 5.23
C PRO A 63 24.24 3.33 6.34
N ASN A 64 23.25 2.49 6.04
CA ASN A 64 22.17 2.12 6.96
C ASN A 64 22.25 0.67 7.44
N ALA A 65 23.38 -0.02 7.25
CA ALA A 65 23.57 -1.39 7.77
C ALA A 65 23.29 -1.48 9.28
N HIS A 66 23.64 -0.44 10.04
CA HIS A 66 23.39 -0.35 11.48
C HIS A 66 21.90 -0.32 11.87
N LEU A 67 21.00 -0.04 10.92
CA LEU A 67 19.54 -0.04 11.09
C LEU A 67 18.91 -1.36 10.64
N ASN A 68 19.73 -2.37 10.33
CA ASN A 68 19.32 -3.63 9.70
C ASN A 68 18.50 -3.36 8.44
N HIS A 69 19.09 -2.60 7.52
CA HIS A 69 18.47 -2.16 6.27
C HIS A 69 19.47 -2.22 5.12
N ILE A 70 18.99 -2.56 3.92
CA ILE A 70 19.77 -2.59 2.68
C ILE A 70 19.55 -1.26 1.96
N SER A 71 20.53 -0.37 1.92
CA SER A 71 20.39 0.94 1.25
C SER A 71 20.46 0.82 -0.27
N PHE A 72 21.15 -0.20 -0.77
CA PHE A 72 21.27 -0.47 -2.19
C PHE A 72 21.46 -1.97 -2.45
N ALA A 73 20.72 -2.53 -3.40
CA ALA A 73 20.84 -3.93 -3.81
C ALA A 73 22.06 -4.10 -4.73
N TRP A 74 23.26 -4.04 -4.14
CA TRP A 74 24.54 -4.14 -4.87
C TRP A 74 24.86 -5.58 -5.31
N PRO A 75 25.60 -5.80 -6.41
CA PRO A 75 26.09 -7.12 -6.77
C PRO A 75 26.91 -7.76 -5.65
N TYR A 76 26.47 -8.93 -5.19
CA TYR A 76 27.08 -9.67 -4.09
C TYR A 76 28.11 -10.70 -4.56
N SER A 77 27.80 -11.44 -5.63
CA SER A 77 28.66 -12.46 -6.22
C SER A 77 28.31 -12.68 -7.70
N ILE A 78 29.31 -13.07 -8.48
CA ILE A 78 29.13 -13.52 -9.87
C ILE A 78 28.51 -14.93 -9.89
N LEU A 79 27.70 -15.18 -10.93
CA LEU A 79 27.12 -16.49 -11.26
C LEU A 79 27.69 -17.00 -12.58
N GLU A 80 28.12 -18.26 -12.58
CA GLU A 80 28.69 -18.95 -13.74
C GLU A 80 27.85 -20.16 -14.15
N ASP A 81 27.76 -20.44 -15.45
CA ASP A 81 27.11 -21.64 -15.98
C ASP A 81 27.99 -22.90 -15.81
N SER A 82 27.50 -24.04 -16.29
CA SER A 82 28.23 -25.32 -16.21
C SER A 82 29.53 -25.36 -17.02
N ARG A 83 29.76 -24.41 -17.92
CA ARG A 83 31.00 -24.25 -18.70
C ARG A 83 31.97 -23.26 -18.05
N GLY A 84 31.56 -22.61 -16.95
CA GLY A 84 32.33 -21.58 -16.28
C GLY A 84 32.14 -20.18 -16.88
N GLU A 85 31.19 -20.01 -17.81
CA GLU A 85 30.90 -18.72 -18.42
C GLU A 85 30.07 -17.85 -17.47
N ILE A 86 30.42 -16.57 -17.36
CA ILE A 86 29.71 -15.63 -16.48
C ILE A 86 28.39 -15.23 -17.13
N VAL A 87 27.29 -15.52 -16.47
CA VAL A 87 25.93 -15.28 -16.99
C VAL A 87 25.14 -14.22 -16.23
N GLY A 88 25.59 -13.86 -15.04
CA GLY A 88 24.83 -12.97 -14.16
C GLY A 88 25.45 -12.80 -12.78
N PHE A 89 24.63 -12.36 -11.83
CA PHE A 89 25.07 -12.10 -10.47
C PHE A 89 23.95 -12.31 -9.44
N LEU A 90 24.35 -12.50 -8.19
CA LEU A 90 23.49 -12.47 -7.01
C LEU A 90 23.41 -11.06 -6.45
N MET A 91 22.24 -10.66 -5.96
CA MET A 91 22.03 -9.41 -5.22
C MET A 91 21.08 -9.63 -4.03
N PRO A 92 21.18 -8.81 -2.97
CA PRO A 92 20.26 -8.89 -1.84
C PRO A 92 18.79 -8.74 -2.26
N GLU A 93 17.93 -9.57 -1.70
CA GLU A 93 16.49 -9.46 -1.85
C GLU A 93 15.94 -8.36 -0.93
N VAL A 94 15.09 -7.50 -1.49
CA VAL A 94 14.43 -6.41 -0.75
C VAL A 94 12.96 -6.75 -0.55
N VAL A 95 12.59 -7.05 0.69
CA VAL A 95 11.22 -7.43 1.07
C VAL A 95 10.50 -6.31 1.83
N GLY A 96 9.17 -6.33 1.84
CA GLY A 96 8.36 -5.39 2.63
C GLY A 96 8.52 -3.92 2.25
N SER A 97 8.80 -3.64 0.97
CA SER A 97 9.02 -2.29 0.44
C SER A 97 8.17 -2.04 -0.80
N GLU A 98 7.80 -0.79 -1.02
CA GLU A 98 6.99 -0.35 -2.17
C GLU A 98 7.79 0.60 -3.05
N THR A 99 7.47 0.68 -4.35
CA THR A 99 8.16 1.61 -5.25
C THR A 99 7.88 3.06 -4.86
N LEU A 100 8.88 3.92 -5.01
CA LEU A 100 8.76 5.34 -4.72
C LEU A 100 7.67 5.99 -5.57
N LEU A 101 7.44 5.49 -6.79
CA LEU A 101 6.34 5.92 -7.66
C LEU A 101 4.97 5.80 -6.96
N LYS A 102 4.72 4.66 -6.31
CA LYS A 102 3.47 4.41 -5.57
C LYS A 102 3.33 5.37 -4.39
N ILE A 103 4.43 5.65 -3.70
CA ILE A 103 4.48 6.51 -2.50
C ILE A 103 4.31 7.98 -2.85
N CYS A 104 4.92 8.48 -3.91
CA CYS A 104 4.80 9.89 -4.31
C CYS A 104 3.43 10.21 -4.93
N THR A 105 2.76 9.23 -5.53
CA THR A 105 1.55 9.47 -6.32
C THR A 105 0.29 9.31 -5.48
N PRO A 106 -0.52 10.36 -5.20
CA PRO A 106 -1.69 10.25 -4.33
C PRO A 106 -2.74 9.24 -4.81
N LYS A 107 -2.88 9.09 -6.14
CA LYS A 107 -3.76 8.05 -6.71
C LYS A 107 -3.27 6.64 -6.39
N LEU A 108 -1.95 6.40 -6.50
CA LEU A 108 -1.37 5.10 -6.19
C LEU A 108 -1.30 4.84 -4.68
N ARG A 109 -0.98 5.85 -3.86
CA ARG A 109 -1.11 5.75 -2.40
C ARG A 109 -2.49 5.32 -1.97
N ARG A 110 -3.54 5.89 -2.59
CA ARG A 110 -4.93 5.46 -2.33
C ARG A 110 -5.20 4.05 -2.88
N LYS A 111 -4.78 3.74 -4.11
CA LYS A 111 -4.93 2.41 -4.72
C LYS A 111 -4.33 1.30 -3.86
N TYR A 112 -3.11 1.50 -3.38
CA TYR A 112 -2.34 0.52 -2.60
C TYR A 112 -2.41 0.73 -1.07
N LYS A 113 -3.28 1.66 -0.61
CA LYS A 113 -3.46 2.10 0.80
C LYS A 113 -2.15 2.31 1.56
N LEU A 114 -1.24 3.06 0.93
CA LEU A 114 0.01 3.46 1.55
C LEU A 114 -0.28 4.63 2.49
N GLU A 115 -0.23 4.36 3.80
CA GLU A 115 -0.33 5.39 4.83
C GLU A 115 0.90 6.28 4.77
N THR A 116 0.73 7.46 4.18
CA THR A 116 1.84 8.38 3.94
C THR A 116 1.34 9.80 4.12
N ASN A 117 2.00 10.53 5.02
CA ASN A 117 1.80 11.95 5.22
C ASN A 117 2.99 12.75 4.68
N TRP A 118 2.86 14.07 4.65
CA TRP A 118 3.89 14.94 4.08
C TRP A 118 5.21 14.90 4.88
N TYR A 119 5.16 14.64 6.19
CA TYR A 119 6.34 14.45 7.03
C TYR A 119 7.10 13.17 6.66
N PHE A 120 6.40 12.06 6.44
CA PHE A 120 7.00 10.81 5.96
C PHE A 120 7.72 11.02 4.62
N LEU A 121 7.11 11.77 3.69
CA LEU A 121 7.73 12.08 2.39
C LEU A 121 9.01 12.92 2.53
N HIS A 122 9.08 13.83 3.52
CA HIS A 122 10.31 14.54 3.86
C HIS A 122 11.40 13.61 4.41
N VAL A 123 11.03 12.70 5.32
CA VAL A 123 11.95 11.70 5.88
C VAL A 123 12.54 10.83 4.77
N VAL A 124 11.71 10.36 3.85
CA VAL A 124 12.14 9.57 2.69
C VAL A 124 13.07 10.39 1.79
N ALA A 125 12.73 11.64 1.47
CA ALA A 125 13.58 12.52 0.66
C ALA A 125 14.97 12.71 1.28
N ARG A 126 15.02 12.98 2.59
CA ARG A 126 16.27 13.14 3.37
C ARG A 126 17.11 11.87 3.35
N ASN A 127 16.48 10.70 3.48
CA ASN A 127 17.17 9.41 3.45
C ASN A 127 17.68 9.06 2.05
N ILE A 128 16.94 9.34 0.98
CA ILE A 128 17.40 9.16 -0.41
C ILE A 128 18.64 10.03 -0.67
N ALA A 129 18.60 11.30 -0.27
CA ALA A 129 19.74 12.21 -0.40
C ALA A 129 20.97 11.68 0.36
N ALA A 130 20.79 11.11 1.56
CA ALA A 130 21.88 10.50 2.32
C ALA A 130 22.51 9.28 1.62
N ILE A 131 21.71 8.41 1.02
CA ILE A 131 22.21 7.25 0.28
C ILE A 131 22.99 7.70 -0.96
N ILE A 132 22.47 8.66 -1.72
CA ILE A 132 23.15 9.19 -2.92
C ILE A 132 24.45 9.89 -2.54
N GLN A 133 24.46 10.67 -1.45
CA GLN A 133 25.70 11.27 -0.92
C GLN A 133 26.74 10.19 -0.64
N ALA A 134 26.36 9.10 0.05
CA ALA A 134 27.28 8.01 0.37
C ALA A 134 27.85 7.31 -0.88
N ILE A 135 27.04 7.17 -1.93
CA ILE A 135 27.46 6.59 -3.22
C ILE A 135 28.42 7.54 -3.97
N HIS A 136 28.09 8.84 -4.03
CA HIS A 136 28.93 9.87 -4.66
C HIS A 136 30.28 10.01 -3.96
N LEU A 137 30.33 9.94 -2.62
CA LEU A 137 31.58 9.92 -1.85
C LEU A 137 32.50 8.72 -2.16
N LYS A 138 31.96 7.66 -2.76
CA LYS A 138 32.73 6.51 -3.26
C LYS A 138 33.13 6.63 -4.73
N GLY A 139 32.76 7.72 -5.41
CA GLY A 139 33.09 7.99 -6.80
C GLY A 139 32.17 7.28 -7.80
N TYR A 140 31.04 6.73 -7.36
CA TYR A 140 30.05 6.13 -8.25
C TYR A 140 29.03 7.17 -8.70
N VAL A 141 28.50 6.99 -9.92
CA VAL A 141 27.42 7.80 -10.49
C VAL A 141 26.28 6.87 -10.84
N LEU A 142 25.06 7.18 -10.38
CA LEU A 142 23.90 6.30 -10.52
C LEU A 142 23.40 6.30 -11.98
N GLY A 143 23.34 7.46 -12.62
CA GLY A 143 23.05 7.61 -14.05
C GLY A 143 21.56 7.52 -14.42
N ASP A 144 20.80 6.57 -13.84
CA ASP A 144 19.36 6.40 -14.10
C ASP A 144 18.53 6.39 -12.80
N ILE A 145 18.63 7.48 -12.05
CA ILE A 145 17.78 7.72 -10.88
C ILE A 145 16.36 8.02 -11.35
N LYS A 146 15.43 7.13 -11.01
CA LYS A 146 13.98 7.23 -11.26
C LYS A 146 13.18 6.59 -10.14
N LEU A 147 11.87 6.83 -10.14
CA LEU A 147 10.99 6.43 -9.04
C LEU A 147 10.81 4.91 -8.93
N GLU A 148 10.94 4.20 -10.04
CA GLU A 148 10.81 2.74 -10.12
C GLU A 148 12.03 2.03 -9.54
N ASN A 149 13.21 2.67 -9.60
CA ASN A 149 14.47 2.11 -9.12
C ASN A 149 14.72 2.39 -7.62
N ILE A 150 13.72 2.93 -6.91
CA ILE A 150 13.81 3.20 -5.48
C ILE A 150 12.63 2.51 -4.79
N LEU A 151 12.92 1.59 -3.89
CA LEU A 151 11.96 0.96 -3.00
C LEU A 151 12.01 1.66 -1.64
N VAL A 152 10.90 1.72 -0.91
CA VAL A 152 10.88 2.30 0.43
C VAL A 152 9.99 1.45 1.32
N ASN A 153 10.48 1.13 2.52
CA ASN A 153 9.70 0.39 3.51
C ASN A 153 8.84 1.33 4.38
N ASN A 154 8.00 0.74 5.23
CA ASN A 154 7.15 1.47 6.17
C ASN A 154 7.91 2.28 7.24
N ARG A 155 9.23 2.09 7.41
CA ARG A 155 10.09 2.89 8.28
C ARG A 155 10.62 4.15 7.58
N GLY A 156 10.27 4.37 6.31
CA GLY A 156 10.79 5.47 5.50
C GLY A 156 12.24 5.28 5.08
N LEU A 157 12.76 4.04 5.12
CA LEU A 157 14.11 3.72 4.68
C LEU A 157 14.10 3.30 3.20
N PRO A 158 14.81 4.02 2.32
CA PRO A 158 14.87 3.70 0.89
C PRO A 158 15.92 2.64 0.59
N THR A 159 15.68 1.87 -0.47
CA THR A 159 16.63 0.94 -1.09
C THR A 159 16.71 1.24 -2.58
N ILE A 160 17.91 1.55 -3.07
CA ILE A 160 18.15 1.74 -4.50
C ILE A 160 18.40 0.37 -5.15
N ILE A 161 17.62 0.05 -6.18
CA ILE A 161 17.73 -1.20 -6.95
C ILE A 161 18.29 -0.92 -8.35
N ASP A 162 18.51 -1.99 -9.12
CA ASP A 162 19.09 -1.93 -10.49
C ASP A 162 20.48 -1.28 -10.52
N THR A 163 21.29 -1.59 -9.51
CA THR A 163 22.60 -0.97 -9.28
C THR A 163 23.64 -1.35 -10.34
N ASP A 164 23.45 -2.44 -11.08
CA ASP A 164 24.33 -2.86 -12.17
C ASP A 164 24.28 -1.91 -13.38
N SER A 165 23.30 -1.01 -13.43
CA SER A 165 23.23 0.09 -14.40
C SER A 165 24.19 1.25 -14.09
N PHE A 166 24.70 1.37 -12.86
CA PHE A 166 25.49 2.53 -12.42
C PHE A 166 26.76 2.72 -13.24
N GLN A 167 27.21 3.96 -13.40
CA GLN A 167 28.52 4.22 -13.95
C GLN A 167 29.60 4.01 -12.87
N VAL A 168 30.60 3.20 -13.21
CA VAL A 168 31.70 2.85 -12.31
C VAL A 168 33.04 3.07 -13.01
N SER A 169 34.02 3.57 -12.26
CA SER A 169 35.40 3.73 -12.75
C SER A 169 36.28 2.67 -12.12
N ASP A 170 37.12 2.02 -12.94
CA ASP A 170 38.19 1.17 -12.44
C ASP A 170 39.27 2.06 -11.80
N PRO A 171 39.56 1.91 -10.49
CA PRO A 171 40.52 2.77 -9.80
C PRO A 171 41.97 2.56 -10.26
N TYR A 172 42.30 1.46 -10.94
CA TYR A 172 43.65 1.20 -11.43
C TYR A 172 43.85 1.60 -12.88
N SER A 173 42.93 1.20 -13.76
CA SER A 173 43.07 1.48 -15.21
C SER A 173 42.51 2.84 -15.61
N GLY A 174 41.67 3.45 -14.76
CA GLY A 174 40.91 4.67 -15.11
C GLY A 174 39.80 4.41 -16.13
N LYS A 175 39.56 3.15 -16.53
CA LYS A 175 38.49 2.80 -17.47
C LYS A 175 37.13 3.08 -16.83
N ILE A 176 36.29 3.82 -17.55
CA ILE A 176 34.91 4.13 -17.16
C ILE A 176 33.96 3.14 -17.82
N TYR A 177 33.16 2.46 -17.00
CA TYR A 177 32.04 1.64 -17.45
C TYR A 177 30.76 2.46 -17.30
N ARG A 178 30.26 2.98 -18.42
CA ARG A 178 29.17 3.97 -18.47
C ARG A 178 27.79 3.40 -18.12
N CYS A 179 26.92 4.30 -17.68
CA CYS A 179 25.48 4.05 -17.61
C CYS A 179 24.88 4.34 -18.99
N LEU A 180 24.28 3.32 -19.61
CA LEU A 180 23.77 3.38 -20.99
C LEU A 180 22.29 3.77 -21.08
N VAL A 181 21.65 3.96 -19.93
CA VAL A 181 20.20 4.16 -19.81
C VAL A 181 19.90 5.55 -19.25
N GLY A 182 18.78 6.11 -19.69
CA GLY A 182 18.24 7.37 -19.18
C GLY A 182 16.73 7.38 -19.32
N SER A 183 16.06 7.89 -18.31
CA SER A 183 14.60 7.88 -18.24
C SER A 183 14.00 9.26 -18.56
N GLU A 184 12.92 9.25 -19.34
CA GLU A 184 12.18 10.46 -19.68
C GLU A 184 11.77 11.22 -18.42
N GLY A 185 11.92 12.54 -18.43
CA GLY A 185 11.60 13.39 -17.27
C GLY A 185 12.67 13.45 -16.18
N PHE A 186 13.66 12.56 -16.22
CA PHE A 186 14.81 12.53 -15.31
C PHE A 186 16.12 12.88 -16.02
N THR A 187 16.22 12.69 -17.33
CA THR A 187 17.41 13.07 -18.11
C THR A 187 17.60 14.60 -18.11
N PRO A 188 18.74 15.12 -17.61
CA PRO A 188 19.01 16.56 -17.58
C PRO A 188 19.26 17.10 -19.00
N ALA A 189 19.04 18.40 -19.20
CA ALA A 189 19.03 19.07 -20.51
C ALA A 189 20.27 18.76 -21.37
N GLU A 190 21.46 18.74 -20.76
CA GLU A 190 22.73 18.48 -21.44
C GLU A 190 22.91 17.03 -21.93
N LEU A 191 22.05 16.09 -21.51
CA LEU A 191 22.07 14.69 -21.94
C LEU A 191 20.90 14.34 -22.89
N ILE A 192 19.96 15.25 -23.13
CA ILE A 192 18.78 14.96 -23.98
C ILE A 192 19.18 14.93 -25.45
N GLY A 193 19.00 13.77 -26.09
CA GLY A 193 19.38 13.54 -27.48
C GLY A 193 20.85 13.16 -27.66
N VAL A 194 21.57 12.95 -26.56
CA VAL A 194 22.96 12.48 -26.57
C VAL A 194 22.99 10.96 -26.41
N ASN A 195 23.86 10.28 -27.15
CA ASN A 195 24.12 8.87 -26.95
C ASN A 195 24.89 8.65 -25.64
N LEU A 196 24.24 8.05 -24.64
CA LEU A 196 24.82 7.85 -23.32
C LEU A 196 26.02 6.89 -23.31
N ALA A 197 26.21 6.10 -24.37
CA ALA A 197 27.41 5.28 -24.54
C ALA A 197 28.70 6.11 -24.75
N ASP A 198 28.55 7.35 -25.21
CA ASP A 198 29.65 8.23 -25.60
C ASP A 198 29.96 9.32 -24.56
N VAL A 199 29.24 9.33 -23.42
CA VAL A 199 29.37 10.38 -22.40
C VAL A 199 29.66 9.80 -21.02
N ASP A 200 30.69 10.35 -20.39
CA ASP A 200 30.97 10.12 -18.98
C ASP A 200 30.03 10.99 -18.15
N GLN A 201 29.05 10.36 -17.50
CA GLN A 201 28.20 11.08 -16.56
C GLN A 201 28.98 11.38 -15.28
N THR A 202 28.82 12.58 -14.72
CA THR A 202 29.30 12.93 -13.38
C THR A 202 28.13 13.10 -12.40
N GLU A 203 28.43 13.31 -11.12
CA GLU A 203 27.43 13.56 -10.08
C GLU A 203 26.49 14.73 -10.41
N VAL A 204 26.90 15.70 -11.24
CA VAL A 204 26.05 16.86 -11.61
C VAL A 204 24.77 16.46 -12.33
N HIS A 205 24.79 15.34 -13.05
CA HIS A 205 23.61 14.80 -13.71
C HIS A 205 22.67 14.14 -12.68
N ASP A 206 23.23 13.41 -11.71
CA ASP A 206 22.46 12.83 -10.60
C ASP A 206 21.87 13.92 -9.69
N ARG A 207 22.56 15.06 -9.51
CA ARG A 207 22.03 16.20 -8.74
C ARG A 207 20.72 16.74 -9.32
N PHE A 208 20.59 16.78 -10.65
CA PHE A 208 19.33 17.14 -11.30
C PHE A 208 18.24 16.10 -11.01
N ARG A 209 18.57 14.82 -11.21
CA ARG A 209 17.63 13.70 -10.98
C ARG A 209 17.15 13.64 -9.53
N LEU A 210 18.05 13.87 -8.58
CA LEU A 210 17.72 13.98 -7.16
C LEU A 210 16.75 15.14 -6.90
N GLY A 211 16.98 16.30 -7.52
CA GLY A 211 16.03 17.41 -7.47
C GLY A 211 14.64 17.02 -7.99
N VAL A 212 14.57 16.28 -9.10
CA VAL A 212 13.30 15.76 -9.65
C VAL A 212 12.63 14.79 -8.68
N VAL A 213 13.38 13.83 -8.11
CA VAL A 213 12.85 12.85 -7.13
C VAL A 213 12.31 13.54 -5.88
N ILE A 214 13.06 14.50 -5.31
CA ILE A 214 12.61 15.26 -4.14
C ILE A 214 11.36 16.08 -4.49
N TYR A 215 11.29 16.64 -5.70
CA TYR A 215 10.08 17.33 -6.16
C TYR A 215 8.87 16.38 -6.18
N TYR A 216 9.01 15.18 -6.74
CA TYR A 216 7.93 14.17 -6.74
C TYR A 216 7.44 13.84 -5.33
N LEU A 217 8.36 13.67 -4.38
CA LEU A 217 8.04 13.41 -2.98
C LEU A 217 7.25 14.56 -2.35
N LEU A 218 7.66 15.81 -2.56
CA LEU A 218 7.09 16.94 -1.84
C LEU A 218 5.86 17.56 -2.53
N PHE A 219 5.73 17.36 -3.84
CA PHE A 219 4.71 17.99 -4.70
C PHE A 219 3.78 16.97 -5.38
N SER A 220 3.97 15.67 -5.16
CA SER A 220 3.07 14.61 -5.63
C SER A 220 2.87 14.56 -7.16
N GLY A 221 3.88 14.97 -7.92
CA GLY A 221 3.88 14.98 -9.39
C GLY A 221 5.19 15.54 -9.98
N PRO A 222 5.35 15.51 -11.31
CA PRO A 222 6.55 16.01 -11.98
C PRO A 222 6.71 17.54 -11.86
N PRO A 223 7.95 18.07 -11.81
CA PRO A 223 8.21 19.51 -11.75
C PRO A 223 7.77 20.28 -12.97
N PHE A 224 7.76 19.64 -14.15
CA PHE A 224 7.49 20.31 -15.43
C PHE A 224 6.00 20.40 -15.79
N ARG A 225 5.08 20.02 -14.89
CA ARG A 225 3.62 20.06 -15.13
C ARG A 225 3.04 21.44 -14.78
N GLY A 226 2.42 22.10 -15.76
CA GLY A 226 1.70 23.38 -15.60
C GLY A 226 0.70 23.63 -16.73
N LEU A 227 0.11 24.82 -16.75
CA LEU A 227 -0.73 25.30 -17.86
C LEU A 227 0.18 25.88 -18.95
N TRP A 228 0.08 25.35 -20.15
CA TRP A 228 0.77 25.87 -21.34
C TRP A 228 0.11 27.17 -21.83
N GLN A 229 0.90 28.21 -22.05
CA GLN A 229 0.48 29.53 -22.57
C GLN A 229 1.11 29.85 -23.92
N GLY A 230 1.88 28.92 -24.50
CA GLY A 230 2.41 29.07 -25.85
C GLY A 230 1.38 28.76 -26.93
N SER A 231 1.75 29.00 -28.19
CA SER A 231 0.95 28.59 -29.34
C SER A 231 1.04 27.08 -29.57
N GLY A 232 -0.07 26.44 -29.94
CA GLY A 232 -0.13 25.02 -30.28
C GLY A 232 -0.19 24.09 -29.07
N ASP A 233 0.07 22.81 -29.31
CA ASP A 233 0.03 21.76 -28.28
C ASP A 233 1.14 21.95 -27.23
N SER A 234 0.91 21.39 -26.03
CA SER A 234 1.93 21.37 -24.99
C SER A 234 3.15 20.57 -25.44
N LEU A 235 4.33 21.07 -25.07
CA LEU A 235 5.59 20.40 -25.35
C LEU A 235 5.73 19.10 -24.54
N GLU A 236 6.44 18.14 -25.12
CA GLU A 236 6.89 16.94 -24.44
C GLU A 236 7.81 17.28 -23.26
N GLN A 237 7.87 16.40 -22.26
CA GLN A 237 8.60 16.66 -21.02
C GLN A 237 10.10 16.87 -21.26
N SER A 238 10.70 16.12 -22.19
CA SER A 238 12.09 16.29 -22.57
C SER A 238 12.37 17.67 -23.17
N GLU A 239 11.45 18.21 -23.95
CA GLU A 239 11.61 19.54 -24.54
C GLU A 239 11.42 20.66 -23.50
N LEU A 240 10.51 20.48 -22.54
CA LEU A 240 10.38 21.39 -21.39
C LEU A 240 11.68 21.45 -20.58
N ILE A 241 12.30 20.29 -20.31
CA ILE A 241 13.59 20.22 -19.61
C ILE A 241 14.69 20.88 -20.44
N ARG A 242 14.77 20.58 -21.74
CA ARG A 242 15.76 21.16 -22.66
C ARG A 242 15.70 22.69 -22.67
N ARG A 243 14.50 23.26 -22.56
CA ARG A 243 14.27 24.72 -22.52
C ARG A 243 14.30 25.33 -21.11
N GLY A 244 14.41 24.53 -20.06
CA GLY A 244 14.39 25.00 -18.67
C GLY A 244 13.01 25.51 -18.22
N LEU A 245 11.94 25.05 -18.86
CA LEU A 245 10.57 25.51 -18.61
C LEU A 245 9.89 24.66 -17.55
N TRP A 246 9.47 25.31 -16.46
CA TRP A 246 8.64 24.73 -15.40
C TRP A 246 7.87 25.86 -14.69
N PRO A 247 6.83 25.55 -13.88
CA PRO A 247 5.92 26.56 -13.29
C PRO A 247 6.57 27.66 -12.46
N PHE A 248 7.83 27.48 -12.03
CA PHE A 248 8.57 28.42 -11.19
C PHE A 248 9.88 28.89 -11.83
N SER A 249 10.00 28.76 -13.16
CA SER A 249 11.13 29.27 -13.95
C SER A 249 11.17 30.80 -14.04
N GLY A 250 10.04 31.47 -13.81
CA GLY A 250 9.85 32.90 -14.07
C GLY A 250 9.47 33.22 -15.53
N ASP A 251 9.44 32.22 -16.40
CA ASP A 251 8.88 32.32 -17.75
C ASP A 251 7.33 32.33 -17.70
N LYS A 252 6.68 32.76 -18.79
CA LYS A 252 5.22 32.84 -18.90
C LYS A 252 4.60 31.67 -19.68
N LEU A 253 5.40 30.80 -20.28
CA LEU A 253 4.94 29.70 -21.13
C LEU A 253 4.38 28.52 -20.35
N VAL A 254 4.92 28.23 -19.17
CA VAL A 254 4.42 27.18 -18.27
C VAL A 254 4.11 27.83 -16.93
N VAL A 255 2.82 28.03 -16.64
CA VAL A 255 2.38 28.67 -15.40
C VAL A 255 1.72 27.67 -14.45
N PRO A 256 1.72 27.92 -13.13
CA PRO A 256 1.00 27.07 -12.17
C PRO A 256 -0.49 26.95 -12.52
N SER A 257 -1.05 25.73 -12.40
CA SER A 257 -2.50 25.52 -12.44
C SER A 257 -3.12 25.70 -11.05
N ASN A 258 -4.45 25.72 -10.95
CA ASN A 258 -5.15 25.73 -9.65
C ASN A 258 -4.83 24.50 -8.76
N THR A 259 -4.32 23.41 -9.34
CA THR A 259 -3.89 22.22 -8.60
C THR A 259 -2.40 22.18 -8.32
N THR A 260 -1.59 23.09 -8.88
CA THR A 260 -0.15 23.16 -8.61
C THR A 260 0.10 23.52 -7.15
N ILE A 261 0.94 22.75 -6.47
CA ILE A 261 1.35 23.05 -5.08
C ILE A 261 2.44 24.13 -5.14
N PRO A 262 2.30 25.27 -4.44
CA PRO A 262 3.22 26.39 -4.57
C PRO A 262 4.52 26.14 -3.79
N LEU A 263 5.66 26.60 -4.30
CA LEU A 263 6.97 26.39 -3.66
C LEU A 263 7.08 27.05 -2.26
N ASN A 264 6.33 28.10 -2.00
CA ASN A 264 6.39 28.86 -0.75
C ASN A 264 5.83 28.10 0.48
N ILE A 265 5.24 26.91 0.29
CA ILE A 265 4.85 26.04 1.41
C ILE A 265 6.05 25.36 2.08
N LEU A 266 7.20 25.36 1.40
CA LEU A 266 8.42 24.73 1.87
C LEU A 266 9.17 25.62 2.86
N HIS A 267 10.09 24.99 3.60
CA HIS A 267 11.16 25.72 4.29
C HIS A 267 11.90 26.63 3.31
N ARG A 268 12.24 27.86 3.73
CA ARG A 268 12.83 28.90 2.86
C ARG A 268 14.06 28.40 2.10
N ASP A 269 14.94 27.69 2.79
CA ASP A 269 16.20 27.24 2.19
C ASP A 269 15.95 26.07 1.21
N LEU A 270 14.92 25.25 1.45
CA LEU A 270 14.53 24.17 0.53
C LEU A 270 13.90 24.73 -0.76
N HIS A 271 13.10 25.80 -0.62
CA HIS A 271 12.61 26.58 -1.75
C HIS A 271 13.78 27.13 -2.59
N ALA A 272 14.81 27.70 -1.96
CA ALA A 272 16.00 28.20 -2.67
C ALA A 272 16.75 27.07 -3.41
N LEU A 273 16.83 25.86 -2.82
CA LEU A 273 17.46 24.72 -3.50
C LEU A 273 16.73 24.30 -4.77
N PHE A 274 15.40 24.33 -4.80
CA PHE A 274 14.64 24.02 -6.02
C PHE A 274 14.89 25.03 -7.13
N LEU A 275 14.88 26.34 -6.81
CA LEU A 275 15.20 27.38 -7.78
C LEU A 275 16.64 27.25 -8.28
N ARG A 276 17.59 26.99 -7.39
CA ARG A 276 18.99 26.78 -7.77
C ARG A 276 19.17 25.50 -8.61
N CYS A 277 18.42 24.45 -8.34
CA CYS A 277 18.48 23.19 -9.09
C CYS A 277 17.94 23.35 -10.52
N PHE A 278 16.74 23.93 -10.68
CA PHE A 278 16.04 23.95 -11.96
C PHE A 278 16.23 25.24 -12.77
N ASN A 279 16.64 26.37 -12.16
CA ASN A 279 16.88 27.63 -12.88
C ASN A 279 18.39 27.85 -13.10
N GLU A 280 19.14 28.07 -12.02
CA GLU A 280 20.58 28.28 -12.12
C GLU A 280 21.31 27.04 -12.63
N GLY A 281 20.94 25.87 -12.08
CA GLY A 281 21.48 24.57 -12.44
C GLY A 281 21.10 24.07 -13.83
N HIS A 282 20.06 24.65 -14.45
CA HIS A 282 19.77 24.40 -15.86
C HIS A 282 20.81 25.08 -16.76
N LYS A 283 21.18 26.33 -16.44
CA LYS A 283 22.22 27.09 -17.19
C LYS A 283 23.64 26.63 -16.84
N PHE A 284 23.87 26.29 -15.58
CA PHE A 284 25.16 25.95 -15.02
C PHE A 284 25.05 24.65 -14.20
N PRO A 285 25.19 23.46 -14.81
CA PRO A 285 24.99 22.17 -14.13
C PRO A 285 25.74 22.01 -12.80
N GLN A 286 26.93 22.62 -12.69
CA GLN A 286 27.77 22.60 -11.48
C GLN A 286 27.14 23.32 -10.27
N LYS A 287 26.19 24.24 -10.50
CA LYS A 287 25.47 24.99 -9.45
C LYS A 287 24.31 24.20 -8.83
N ARG A 288 23.94 23.05 -9.42
CA ARG A 288 22.90 22.19 -8.85
C ARG A 288 23.31 21.75 -7.44
N PRO A 289 22.37 21.76 -6.46
CA PRO A 289 22.68 21.35 -5.11
C PRO A 289 23.20 19.91 -5.04
N THR A 290 24.21 19.70 -4.21
CA THR A 290 24.73 18.37 -3.91
C THR A 290 23.72 17.56 -3.09
N ALA A 291 23.89 16.23 -3.07
CA ALA A 291 23.09 15.37 -2.20
C ALA A 291 23.27 15.70 -0.71
N GLU A 292 24.46 16.19 -0.32
CA GLU A 292 24.71 16.69 1.03
C GLU A 292 23.88 17.94 1.37
N GLU A 293 23.85 18.93 0.48
CA GLU A 293 23.07 20.15 0.67
C GLU A 293 21.57 19.85 0.76
N TRP A 294 21.05 18.95 -0.10
CA TRP A 294 19.68 18.46 -0.01
C TRP A 294 19.41 17.78 1.33
N ARG A 295 20.27 16.83 1.75
CA ARG A 295 20.11 16.11 3.02
C ARG A 295 20.08 17.08 4.20
N GLY A 296 21.06 17.99 4.29
CA GLY A 296 21.15 18.96 5.39
C GLY A 296 19.97 19.92 5.44
N THR A 297 19.51 20.40 4.28
CA THR A 297 18.38 21.33 4.20
C THR A 297 17.05 20.62 4.49
N LEU A 298 16.87 19.37 4.06
CA LEU A 298 15.71 18.55 4.39
C LEU A 298 15.66 18.21 5.89
N GLU A 299 16.81 17.96 6.51
CA GLU A 299 16.92 17.78 7.97
C GLU A 299 16.48 19.05 8.71
N ALA A 300 17.00 20.21 8.30
CA ALA A 300 16.60 21.49 8.87
C ALA A 300 15.10 21.75 8.68
N ALA A 301 14.58 21.48 7.48
CA ALA A 301 13.15 21.61 7.20
C ALA A 301 12.29 20.71 8.09
N LEU A 302 12.69 19.43 8.28
CA LEU A 302 12.00 18.47 9.16
C LEU A 302 11.87 18.97 10.61
N ASN A 303 12.92 19.62 11.13
CA ASN A 303 12.91 20.21 12.47
C ASN A 303 11.93 21.40 12.61
N GLU A 304 11.51 21.99 11.49
CA GLU A 304 10.53 23.07 11.43
C GLU A 304 9.16 22.63 10.89
N VAL A 305 8.91 21.33 10.73
CA VAL A 305 7.59 20.83 10.34
C VAL A 305 6.66 20.86 11.54
N ILE A 306 5.50 21.49 11.37
CA ILE A 306 4.43 21.56 12.37
C ILE A 306 3.33 20.60 11.98
N ARG A 307 2.86 19.79 12.96
CA ARG A 307 1.62 19.03 12.82
C ARG A 307 0.43 19.98 12.90
N CYS A 308 -0.49 19.88 11.95
CA CYS A 308 -1.73 20.66 11.96
C CYS A 308 -2.51 20.43 13.25
N SER A 309 -3.23 21.46 13.72
CA SER A 309 -4.14 21.37 14.87
C SER A 309 -5.57 21.00 14.48
N LYS A 310 -5.85 20.88 13.17
CA LYS A 310 -7.15 20.47 12.64
C LYS A 310 -7.14 19.03 12.15
N ILE A 311 -6.16 18.61 11.35
CA ILE A 311 -6.14 17.27 10.74
C ILE A 311 -4.85 16.53 11.13
N ASP A 312 -4.98 15.32 11.65
CA ASP A 312 -3.90 14.55 12.28
C ASP A 312 -2.77 14.09 11.33
N SER A 313 -3.08 13.91 10.06
CA SER A 313 -2.19 13.57 8.95
C SER A 313 -1.54 14.78 8.28
N HIS A 314 -1.99 15.99 8.60
CA HIS A 314 -1.48 17.20 7.98
C HIS A 314 -0.23 17.68 8.70
N TYR A 315 0.81 17.91 7.92
CA TYR A 315 2.08 18.46 8.37
C TYR A 315 2.49 19.59 7.42
N TYR A 316 2.94 20.72 7.94
CA TYR A 316 3.28 21.89 7.12
C TYR A 316 4.51 22.59 7.67
N SER A 317 5.21 23.36 6.84
CA SER A 317 6.37 24.12 7.30
C SER A 317 5.96 25.26 8.21
N LYS A 318 6.67 25.44 9.33
CA LYS A 318 6.54 26.61 10.21
C LYS A 318 6.68 27.92 9.45
N SER A 319 7.58 27.97 8.46
CA SER A 319 7.83 29.15 7.62
C SER A 319 6.58 29.60 6.82
N TYR A 320 5.67 28.67 6.49
CA TYR A 320 4.42 29.00 5.79
C TYR A 320 3.34 29.54 6.74
N GLY A 321 3.47 29.29 8.06
CA GLY A 321 2.67 29.91 9.12
C GLY A 321 1.29 29.30 9.38
N LYS A 322 0.73 28.51 8.47
CA LYS A 322 -0.59 27.86 8.61
C LYS A 322 -0.67 26.54 7.86
N CYS A 323 -1.67 25.69 8.14
CA CYS A 323 -1.77 24.41 7.44
C CYS A 323 -2.23 24.56 5.98
N TYR A 324 -1.29 24.48 5.04
CA TYR A 324 -1.56 24.53 3.60
C TYR A 324 -2.57 23.46 3.14
N TRP A 325 -2.48 22.24 3.67
CA TRP A 325 -3.35 21.14 3.25
C TRP A 325 -4.82 21.38 3.61
N CYS A 326 -5.10 22.01 4.75
CA CYS A 326 -6.44 22.44 5.11
C CYS A 326 -6.96 23.51 4.15
N GLU A 327 -6.15 24.53 3.82
CA GLU A 327 -6.54 25.59 2.89
C GLU A 327 -6.81 25.03 1.49
N ARG A 328 -5.94 24.12 1.04
CA ARG A 328 -6.07 23.44 -0.24
C ARG A 328 -7.36 22.63 -0.29
N PHE A 329 -7.69 21.89 0.77
CA PHE A 329 -8.95 21.16 0.85
C PHE A 329 -10.16 22.09 0.76
N SER A 330 -10.16 23.21 1.51
CA SER A 330 -11.24 24.20 1.43
C SER A 330 -11.41 24.80 0.02
N ASN A 331 -10.31 25.00 -0.72
CA ASN A 331 -10.35 25.61 -2.04
C ASN A 331 -10.69 24.62 -3.17
N LEU A 332 -10.23 23.37 -3.07
CA LEU A 332 -10.31 22.38 -4.16
C LEU A 332 -11.26 21.21 -3.87
N ASN A 333 -11.81 21.14 -2.65
CA ASN A 333 -12.56 19.99 -2.13
C ASN A 333 -11.82 18.66 -2.31
N PHE A 334 -10.48 18.70 -2.23
CA PHE A 334 -9.63 17.56 -2.51
C PHE A 334 -8.36 17.58 -1.65
N ASP A 335 -8.20 16.54 -0.83
CA ASP A 335 -7.05 16.36 0.05
C ASP A 335 -6.18 15.18 -0.42
N ILE A 336 -4.88 15.44 -0.59
CA ILE A 336 -3.89 14.42 -0.98
C ILE A 336 -3.19 13.79 0.23
N PHE A 337 -3.52 14.25 1.44
CA PHE A 337 -3.10 13.70 2.72
C PHE A 337 -4.30 13.61 3.69
N PRO A 338 -5.39 12.92 3.32
CA PRO A 338 -6.59 12.86 4.17
C PRO A 338 -6.29 12.30 5.57
N GLY A 339 -6.94 12.84 6.59
CA GLY A 339 -6.79 12.44 8.00
C GLY A 339 -7.98 12.87 8.85
N LYS A 340 -7.88 12.70 10.17
CA LYS A 340 -8.95 12.91 11.15
C LYS A 340 -8.88 14.27 11.83
N ASN A 341 -10.04 14.80 12.25
CA ASN A 341 -10.11 16.06 12.98
C ASN A 341 -9.52 15.96 14.40
N ILE A 342 -8.73 16.95 14.81
CA ILE A 342 -7.99 17.01 16.09
C ILE A 342 -8.78 17.74 17.18
N ALA A 343 -9.74 18.63 16.85
CA ALA A 343 -10.56 19.33 17.83
C ALA A 343 -11.42 18.40 18.73
N THR A 344 -11.54 17.13 18.34
CA THR A 344 -12.10 16.02 19.14
C THR A 344 -11.09 15.35 20.06
N VAL A 345 -9.88 15.90 20.23
CA VAL A 345 -8.77 15.34 21.01
C VAL A 345 -8.27 16.36 22.03
N THR A 346 -8.96 16.50 23.17
CA THR A 346 -8.37 17.09 24.38
C THR A 346 -7.50 16.05 25.09
N SER A 347 -6.35 16.53 25.54
CA SER A 347 -5.21 15.81 26.10
C SER A 347 -5.50 14.88 27.28
N THR A 348 -4.95 13.67 27.23
CA THR A 348 -4.56 12.88 28.41
C THR A 348 -3.09 12.44 28.27
N PRO A 349 -2.28 12.42 29.35
CA PRO A 349 -0.86 12.11 29.27
C PRO A 349 -0.61 10.64 28.92
N LEU A 350 0.45 10.40 28.15
CA LEU A 350 0.94 9.09 27.73
C LEU A 350 1.24 8.16 28.92
N PRO A 351 0.69 6.93 28.97
CA PRO A 351 1.23 5.86 29.82
C PRO A 351 2.53 5.33 29.22
N LYS A 352 3.51 5.05 30.09
CA LYS A 352 4.78 4.42 29.72
C LYS A 352 4.55 3.03 29.10
N VAL A 353 5.17 2.81 27.95
CA VAL A 353 5.17 1.55 27.20
C VAL A 353 5.93 0.47 27.99
N ALA A 354 5.26 -0.65 28.28
CA ALA A 354 5.89 -1.90 28.67
C ALA A 354 6.24 -2.75 27.42
N PRO A 355 7.25 -3.63 27.46
CA PRO A 355 7.67 -4.41 26.29
C PRO A 355 6.61 -5.47 25.89
N PRO A 356 6.55 -5.88 24.61
CA PRO A 356 5.58 -6.86 24.14
C PRO A 356 5.92 -8.28 24.65
N PRO A 357 4.92 -9.12 25.00
CA PRO A 357 5.13 -10.52 25.31
C PRO A 357 5.29 -11.38 24.03
N PRO A 358 5.96 -12.55 24.12
CA PRO A 358 6.21 -13.42 22.98
C PRO A 358 4.96 -14.19 22.52
N SER A 359 4.92 -14.49 21.22
CA SER A 359 3.88 -15.23 20.51
C SER A 359 3.75 -16.69 20.96
N SER A 360 2.54 -17.11 21.34
CA SER A 360 2.17 -18.51 21.62
C SER A 360 1.40 -19.14 20.43
N PRO A 361 1.50 -20.46 20.19
CA PRO A 361 0.93 -21.15 19.04
C PRO A 361 -0.59 -21.45 19.16
N SER A 362 -1.24 -21.58 18.00
CA SER A 362 -2.68 -21.81 17.80
C SER A 362 -3.19 -23.18 18.30
N PRO A 363 -4.43 -23.29 18.83
CA PRO A 363 -5.04 -24.56 19.25
C PRO A 363 -5.62 -25.39 18.06
N PRO A 364 -5.80 -26.71 18.21
CA PRO A 364 -6.29 -27.62 17.15
C PRO A 364 -7.80 -27.47 16.86
N PRO A 365 -8.29 -27.88 15.67
CA PRO A 365 -9.64 -27.57 15.19
C PRO A 365 -10.74 -28.40 15.88
N ALA A 366 -11.74 -27.72 16.44
CA ALA A 366 -12.99 -28.32 16.88
C ALA A 366 -13.84 -28.76 15.67
N LYS A 367 -14.59 -29.87 15.80
CA LYS A 367 -15.56 -30.34 14.79
C LYS A 367 -16.70 -29.31 14.64
N LEU A 368 -16.87 -28.75 13.46
CA LEU A 368 -17.97 -27.84 13.12
C LEU A 368 -19.26 -28.63 12.85
N THR A 369 -20.42 -28.08 13.24
CA THR A 369 -21.74 -28.69 13.01
C THR A 369 -22.42 -27.99 11.83
N LEU A 370 -22.98 -28.73 10.88
CA LEU A 370 -23.72 -28.16 9.74
C LEU A 370 -25.20 -28.55 9.83
N PHE A 371 -26.10 -27.61 9.56
CA PHE A 371 -27.53 -27.91 9.39
C PHE A 371 -28.17 -26.98 8.36
N THR A 372 -29.34 -27.38 7.87
CA THR A 372 -30.07 -26.64 6.82
C THR A 372 -31.48 -26.36 7.31
N GLU A 373 -31.92 -25.11 7.20
CA GLU A 373 -33.33 -24.73 7.35
C GLU A 373 -34.08 -24.84 6.03
N ASN A 374 -35.31 -25.32 6.11
CA ASN A 374 -36.23 -25.31 4.98
C ASN A 374 -37.10 -24.05 5.07
N LEU A 375 -36.93 -23.16 4.11
CA LEU A 375 -37.71 -21.94 3.95
C LEU A 375 -38.94 -22.22 3.06
N PRO A 376 -39.92 -21.29 3.01
CA PRO A 376 -41.04 -21.41 2.09
C PRO A 376 -40.59 -21.57 0.63
N LYS A 377 -41.48 -22.11 -0.22
CA LYS A 377 -41.21 -22.36 -1.65
C LYS A 377 -40.04 -23.30 -1.93
N GLY A 378 -39.64 -24.13 -0.96
CA GLY A 378 -38.58 -25.14 -1.13
C GLY A 378 -37.17 -24.57 -1.17
N VAL A 379 -36.97 -23.32 -0.77
CA VAL A 379 -35.65 -22.68 -0.66
C VAL A 379 -34.98 -23.14 0.65
N THR A 380 -33.66 -23.31 0.65
CA THR A 380 -32.91 -23.74 1.82
C THR A 380 -31.94 -22.67 2.32
N LEU A 381 -31.64 -22.70 3.62
CA LEU A 381 -30.63 -21.86 4.27
C LEU A 381 -29.65 -22.75 5.03
N GLU A 382 -28.41 -22.83 4.54
CA GLU A 382 -27.32 -23.59 5.19
C GLU A 382 -26.67 -22.78 6.32
N MET A 383 -26.48 -23.42 7.46
CA MET A 383 -25.92 -22.84 8.69
C MET A 383 -24.70 -23.63 9.16
N VAL A 384 -23.69 -22.94 9.68
CA VAL A 384 -22.46 -23.50 10.27
C VAL A 384 -22.39 -23.16 11.75
N GLY A 385 -22.39 -24.19 12.59
CA GLY A 385 -22.20 -24.12 14.04
C GLY A 385 -20.73 -23.92 14.40
N LEU A 386 -20.44 -22.77 15.01
CA LEU A 386 -19.12 -22.37 15.45
C LEU A 386 -18.96 -22.59 16.97
N PRO A 387 -17.79 -23.08 17.42
CA PRO A 387 -17.52 -23.28 18.84
C PRO A 387 -17.35 -21.95 19.57
N ALA A 388 -17.64 -21.95 20.87
CA ALA A 388 -17.22 -20.87 21.75
C ALA A 388 -15.70 -20.74 21.75
N GLY A 389 -15.18 -19.51 21.82
CA GLY A 389 -13.74 -19.29 21.79
C GLY A 389 -13.35 -17.85 22.10
N LYS A 390 -12.05 -17.65 22.39
CA LYS A 390 -11.45 -16.33 22.52
C LYS A 390 -10.68 -15.99 21.27
N PHE A 391 -10.77 -14.74 20.84
CA PHE A 391 -9.97 -14.23 19.74
C PHE A 391 -9.56 -12.79 19.96
N LEU A 392 -8.54 -12.36 19.23
CA LEU A 392 -8.13 -10.96 19.20
C LEU A 392 -9.02 -10.22 18.18
N MET A 393 -9.95 -9.41 18.67
CA MET A 393 -10.83 -8.58 17.87
C MET A 393 -10.17 -7.23 17.58
N GLY A 394 -10.36 -6.74 16.35
CA GLY A 394 -9.81 -5.48 15.90
C GLY A 394 -8.40 -5.60 15.33
N SER A 395 -7.77 -4.44 15.12
CA SER A 395 -6.44 -4.35 14.53
C SER A 395 -5.74 -3.08 14.98
N SER A 396 -4.43 -3.02 14.75
CA SER A 396 -3.67 -1.78 14.96
C SER A 396 -3.67 -0.88 13.73
N GLU A 397 -4.37 -1.26 12.64
CA GLU A 397 -4.37 -0.52 11.36
C GLU A 397 -5.25 0.73 11.39
N ARG A 398 -6.35 0.76 12.15
CA ARG A 398 -7.24 1.94 12.22
C ARG A 398 -7.69 2.25 13.63
N ASP A 399 -7.87 3.52 13.98
CA ASP A 399 -8.29 3.83 15.36
C ASP A 399 -9.68 3.32 15.72
N ASN A 400 -10.59 3.19 14.76
CA ASN A 400 -11.88 2.55 15.02
C ASN A 400 -11.76 1.02 15.19
N GLU A 401 -10.63 0.43 14.84
CA GLU A 401 -10.31 -0.98 15.06
C GLU A 401 -9.42 -1.19 16.30
N LYS A 402 -9.00 -0.09 16.95
CA LYS A 402 -8.14 -0.10 18.14
C LYS A 402 -8.95 0.06 19.42
N PRO A 403 -8.43 -0.39 20.57
CA PRO A 403 -7.30 -1.30 20.64
C PRO A 403 -7.71 -2.71 20.15
N PRO A 404 -6.79 -3.47 19.55
CA PRO A 404 -6.96 -4.92 19.51
C PRO A 404 -7.18 -5.43 20.93
N HIS A 405 -8.25 -6.18 21.15
CA HIS A 405 -8.63 -6.65 22.49
C HIS A 405 -9.14 -8.09 22.41
N GLN A 406 -9.04 -8.81 23.53
CA GLN A 406 -9.52 -10.18 23.62
C GLN A 406 -11.02 -10.17 23.83
N VAL A 407 -11.75 -10.93 23.01
CA VAL A 407 -13.20 -11.11 23.14
C VAL A 407 -13.51 -12.60 23.22
N GLN A 408 -14.36 -12.96 24.18
CA GLN A 408 -14.91 -14.30 24.35
C GLN A 408 -16.26 -14.37 23.62
N VAL A 409 -16.37 -15.21 22.60
CA VAL A 409 -17.63 -15.46 21.90
C VAL A 409 -18.19 -16.81 22.37
N ASN A 410 -19.50 -16.88 22.57
CA ASN A 410 -20.20 -18.14 22.89
C ASN A 410 -20.33 -19.01 21.63
N SER A 411 -20.81 -20.24 21.75
CA SER A 411 -21.14 -21.05 20.57
C SER A 411 -22.43 -20.55 19.92
N PHE A 412 -22.44 -20.42 18.61
CA PHE A 412 -23.59 -19.99 17.81
C PHE A 412 -23.52 -20.63 16.42
N ALA A 413 -24.61 -20.58 15.67
CA ALA A 413 -24.60 -20.92 14.25
C ALA A 413 -24.69 -19.66 13.41
N ILE A 414 -23.99 -19.62 12.27
CA ILE A 414 -24.00 -18.51 11.33
C ILE A 414 -24.29 -19.02 9.91
N GLY A 415 -24.99 -18.20 9.11
CA GLY A 415 -25.26 -18.54 7.71
C GLY A 415 -23.97 -18.83 6.95
N LYS A 416 -23.94 -19.92 6.18
CA LYS A 416 -22.77 -20.30 5.37
C LYS A 416 -22.44 -19.25 4.30
N TYR A 417 -23.47 -18.55 3.82
CA TYR A 417 -23.43 -17.46 2.84
C TYR A 417 -24.19 -16.23 3.36
N PRO A 418 -24.00 -15.03 2.78
CA PRO A 418 -24.95 -13.93 2.92
C PRO A 418 -26.35 -14.36 2.45
N ILE A 419 -27.41 -13.73 2.97
CA ILE A 419 -28.78 -14.06 2.57
C ILE A 419 -28.95 -13.78 1.08
N THR A 420 -29.40 -14.79 0.33
CA THR A 420 -29.63 -14.66 -1.11
C THR A 420 -30.96 -14.02 -1.42
N GLN A 421 -31.12 -13.51 -2.63
CA GLN A 421 -32.39 -12.94 -3.11
C GLN A 421 -33.54 -13.95 -3.03
N ALA A 422 -33.29 -15.22 -3.38
CA ALA A 422 -34.28 -16.29 -3.26
C ALA A 422 -34.72 -16.51 -1.81
N GLN A 423 -33.77 -16.51 -0.87
CA GLN A 423 -34.06 -16.68 0.56
C GLN A 423 -34.85 -15.48 1.10
N TYR A 424 -34.44 -14.26 0.73
CA TYR A 424 -35.14 -13.03 1.09
C TYR A 424 -36.58 -13.02 0.58
N GLU A 425 -36.79 -13.32 -0.69
CA GLU A 425 -38.12 -13.36 -1.29
C GLU A 425 -39.01 -14.48 -0.73
N ALA A 426 -38.42 -15.65 -0.41
CA ALA A 426 -39.16 -16.75 0.21
C ALA A 426 -39.71 -16.38 1.58
N VAL A 427 -38.95 -15.62 2.38
CA VAL A 427 -39.35 -15.19 3.72
C VAL A 427 -40.24 -13.94 3.65
N MET A 428 -39.80 -12.89 2.93
CA MET A 428 -40.44 -11.58 2.96
C MET A 428 -41.57 -11.43 1.94
N GLY A 429 -41.53 -12.17 0.83
CA GLY A 429 -42.50 -12.09 -0.26
C GLY A 429 -42.17 -11.04 -1.32
N THR A 430 -41.07 -10.31 -1.17
CA THR A 430 -40.59 -9.27 -2.10
C THR A 430 -39.08 -9.39 -2.31
N ASN A 431 -38.56 -8.84 -3.40
CA ASN A 431 -37.11 -8.75 -3.68
C ASN A 431 -36.72 -7.28 -3.97
N PRO A 432 -36.06 -6.59 -3.02
CA PRO A 432 -35.70 -5.18 -3.16
C PRO A 432 -34.44 -4.93 -4.02
N SER A 433 -33.64 -5.97 -4.27
CA SER A 433 -32.30 -5.88 -4.87
C SER A 433 -32.26 -5.09 -6.17
N HIS A 434 -31.21 -4.30 -6.38
CA HIS A 434 -30.91 -3.68 -7.67
C HIS A 434 -30.52 -4.70 -8.74
N PHE A 435 -29.60 -5.61 -8.42
CA PHE A 435 -29.01 -6.58 -9.35
C PHE A 435 -29.80 -7.89 -9.35
N LYS A 436 -30.81 -8.01 -10.23
CA LYS A 436 -31.75 -9.15 -10.24
C LYS A 436 -31.40 -10.24 -11.25
N ASN A 437 -30.15 -10.32 -11.71
CA ASN A 437 -29.73 -11.24 -12.76
C ASN A 437 -29.62 -12.70 -12.31
N ASN A 438 -29.50 -12.98 -11.00
CA ASN A 438 -29.50 -14.34 -10.48
C ASN A 438 -30.11 -14.42 -9.07
N PRO A 439 -31.05 -15.33 -8.80
CA PRO A 439 -31.67 -15.50 -7.48
C PRO A 439 -30.71 -15.95 -6.37
N GLN A 440 -29.53 -16.47 -6.72
CA GLN A 440 -28.47 -16.85 -5.78
C GLN A 440 -27.48 -15.72 -5.48
N ASN A 441 -27.64 -14.54 -6.08
CA ASN A 441 -26.92 -13.34 -5.64
C ASN A 441 -27.35 -12.99 -4.20
N PRO A 442 -26.48 -12.33 -3.42
CA PRO A 442 -26.90 -11.76 -2.15
C PRO A 442 -28.03 -10.75 -2.37
N VAL A 443 -28.96 -10.68 -1.43
CA VAL A 443 -29.91 -9.58 -1.37
C VAL A 443 -29.16 -8.29 -1.03
N GLU A 444 -29.44 -7.21 -1.76
CA GLU A 444 -28.96 -5.87 -1.48
C GLU A 444 -30.09 -4.84 -1.59
N GLN A 445 -29.80 -3.56 -1.35
CA GLN A 445 -30.84 -2.55 -1.06
C GLN A 445 -31.74 -2.91 0.12
N VAL A 446 -31.14 -3.51 1.15
CA VAL A 446 -31.82 -3.78 2.42
C VAL A 446 -31.22 -2.90 3.51
N SER A 447 -32.08 -2.14 4.19
CA SER A 447 -31.67 -1.37 5.36
C SER A 447 -31.43 -2.29 6.56
N TRP A 448 -30.84 -1.76 7.62
CA TRP A 448 -30.66 -2.53 8.86
C TRP A 448 -32.01 -2.94 9.47
N ASP A 449 -33.01 -2.04 9.42
CA ASP A 449 -34.36 -2.33 9.92
C ASP A 449 -35.03 -3.44 9.09
N ASP A 450 -34.83 -3.46 7.76
CA ASP A 450 -35.32 -4.54 6.88
C ASP A 450 -34.66 -5.89 7.23
N ALA A 451 -33.34 -5.88 7.47
CA ALA A 451 -32.60 -7.08 7.84
C ALA A 451 -33.06 -7.65 9.19
N GLN A 452 -33.37 -6.79 10.16
CA GLN A 452 -33.99 -7.22 11.42
C GLN A 452 -35.40 -7.78 11.21
N ALA A 453 -36.23 -7.13 10.39
CA ALA A 453 -37.57 -7.63 10.06
C ALA A 453 -37.51 -9.02 9.40
N PHE A 454 -36.55 -9.24 8.50
CA PHE A 454 -36.28 -10.57 7.94
C PHE A 454 -35.92 -11.57 9.03
N CYS A 455 -35.01 -11.24 9.96
CA CYS A 455 -34.62 -12.14 11.05
C CYS A 455 -35.80 -12.51 11.96
N GLN A 456 -36.67 -11.54 12.29
CA GLN A 456 -37.89 -11.78 13.07
C GLN A 456 -38.86 -12.72 12.34
N LYS A 457 -39.09 -12.49 11.04
CA LYS A 457 -39.99 -13.35 10.24
C LYS A 457 -39.42 -14.75 10.03
N LEU A 458 -38.11 -14.86 9.80
CA LEU A 458 -37.40 -16.14 9.75
C LEU A 458 -37.52 -16.91 11.08
N SER A 459 -37.46 -16.20 12.21
CA SER A 459 -37.66 -16.79 13.53
C SER A 459 -39.07 -17.34 13.71
N GLN A 460 -40.09 -16.62 13.22
CA GLN A 460 -41.48 -17.08 13.26
C GLN A 460 -41.71 -18.32 12.39
N ILE A 461 -41.09 -18.38 11.21
CA ILE A 461 -41.21 -19.51 10.29
C ILE A 461 -40.54 -20.78 10.84
N THR A 462 -39.35 -20.63 11.43
CA THR A 462 -38.52 -21.77 11.85
C THR A 462 -38.75 -22.19 13.31
N GLY A 463 -39.34 -21.31 14.13
CA GLY A 463 -39.47 -21.49 15.58
C GLY A 463 -38.15 -21.36 16.35
N LYS A 464 -37.07 -20.92 15.70
CA LYS A 464 -35.75 -20.65 16.30
C LYS A 464 -35.48 -19.14 16.36
N THR A 465 -34.54 -18.72 17.18
CA THR A 465 -34.19 -17.29 17.29
C THR A 465 -33.09 -16.94 16.30
N TYR A 466 -33.46 -16.22 15.25
CA TYR A 466 -32.58 -15.63 14.26
C TYR A 466 -32.40 -14.14 14.50
N ARG A 467 -31.16 -13.66 14.33
CA ARG A 467 -30.79 -12.25 14.42
C ARG A 467 -29.59 -11.93 13.51
N LEU A 468 -29.25 -10.66 13.38
CA LEU A 468 -27.96 -10.24 12.84
C LEU A 468 -26.82 -10.69 13.76
N PRO A 469 -25.63 -11.02 13.23
CA PRO A 469 -24.46 -11.29 14.06
C PRO A 469 -24.11 -10.05 14.88
N THR A 470 -23.59 -10.25 16.09
CA THR A 470 -22.84 -9.17 16.73
C THR A 470 -21.57 -8.92 15.93
N GLU A 471 -21.01 -7.73 16.05
CA GLU A 471 -19.77 -7.36 15.40
C GLU A 471 -18.62 -8.31 15.79
N ALA A 472 -18.60 -8.72 17.06
CA ALA A 472 -17.66 -9.70 17.59
C ALA A 472 -17.85 -11.09 16.99
N GLU A 473 -19.10 -11.57 16.90
CA GLU A 473 -19.44 -12.84 16.27
C GLU A 473 -19.05 -12.86 14.79
N TRP A 474 -19.32 -11.76 14.06
CA TRP A 474 -18.97 -11.63 12.66
C TRP A 474 -17.46 -11.69 12.45
N GLU A 475 -16.67 -10.94 13.23
CA GLU A 475 -15.21 -10.93 13.06
C GLU A 475 -14.59 -12.27 13.48
N TYR A 476 -15.10 -12.89 14.56
CA TYR A 476 -14.69 -14.23 14.97
C TYR A 476 -14.93 -15.25 13.85
N ALA A 477 -16.13 -15.24 13.28
CA ALA A 477 -16.52 -16.09 12.17
C ALA A 477 -15.66 -15.83 10.92
N CYS A 478 -15.44 -14.56 10.58
CA CYS A 478 -14.62 -14.17 9.43
C CYS A 478 -13.20 -14.70 9.58
N ARG A 479 -12.55 -14.42 10.72
CA ARG A 479 -11.15 -14.79 10.99
C ARG A 479 -10.92 -16.28 11.05
N ALA A 480 -11.89 -17.07 11.49
CA ALA A 480 -11.79 -18.54 11.58
C ALA A 480 -10.48 -19.04 12.22
N GLY A 481 -10.05 -18.36 13.30
CA GLY A 481 -8.82 -18.67 14.04
C GLY A 481 -7.55 -17.97 13.56
N THR A 482 -7.61 -17.16 12.50
CA THR A 482 -6.49 -16.33 12.04
C THR A 482 -6.43 -14.98 12.75
N THR A 483 -5.23 -14.39 12.84
CA THR A 483 -5.01 -13.01 13.31
C THR A 483 -4.62 -12.05 12.17
N THR A 484 -4.64 -12.56 10.94
CA THR A 484 -4.18 -11.87 9.74
C THR A 484 -5.19 -10.82 9.26
N ARG A 485 -4.76 -10.01 8.30
CA ARG A 485 -5.49 -8.90 7.69
C ARG A 485 -6.78 -9.35 7.01
N TYR A 486 -6.70 -10.46 6.28
CA TYR A 486 -7.83 -11.22 5.76
C TYR A 486 -7.81 -12.62 6.40
N TYR A 487 -8.92 -13.33 6.32
CA TYR A 487 -9.01 -14.70 6.85
C TYR A 487 -8.13 -15.72 6.12
N PHE A 488 -7.55 -15.33 4.97
CA PHE A 488 -6.67 -16.15 4.15
C PHE A 488 -5.20 -15.68 4.16
N GLY A 489 -4.87 -14.65 4.94
CA GLY A 489 -3.51 -14.11 5.05
C GLY A 489 -3.44 -12.58 4.97
N ASP A 490 -2.25 -12.03 4.74
CA ASP A 490 -2.00 -10.58 4.74
C ASP A 490 -1.79 -9.97 3.33
N ASN A 491 -1.85 -10.80 2.28
CA ASN A 491 -1.53 -10.40 0.91
C ASN A 491 -2.79 -10.05 0.10
N ASP A 492 -2.98 -8.76 -0.19
CA ASP A 492 -4.08 -8.24 -1.01
C ASP A 492 -4.16 -8.93 -2.39
N ASN A 493 -3.05 -9.40 -2.97
CA ASN A 493 -3.03 -10.03 -4.30
C ASN A 493 -3.77 -11.37 -4.34
N GLN A 494 -4.02 -11.99 -3.19
CA GLN A 494 -4.78 -13.24 -3.10
C GLN A 494 -6.28 -12.98 -3.01
N LEU A 495 -6.73 -11.75 -2.75
CA LEU A 495 -8.14 -11.44 -2.50
C LEU A 495 -9.06 -11.90 -3.65
N GLY A 496 -8.59 -11.85 -4.90
CA GLY A 496 -9.37 -12.28 -6.06
C GLY A 496 -9.82 -13.75 -6.04
N ASP A 497 -9.15 -14.60 -5.27
CA ASP A 497 -9.55 -16.01 -5.07
C ASP A 497 -10.65 -16.17 -4.02
N TYR A 498 -10.82 -15.19 -3.13
CA TYR A 498 -11.62 -15.27 -1.91
C TYR A 498 -12.82 -14.31 -1.90
N ALA A 499 -12.79 -13.26 -2.72
CA ALA A 499 -13.81 -12.20 -2.72
C ALA A 499 -14.18 -11.73 -4.12
N TRP A 500 -15.42 -11.25 -4.24
CA TRP A 500 -15.87 -10.38 -5.32
C TRP A 500 -15.71 -8.93 -4.89
N TYR A 501 -14.87 -8.16 -5.56
CA TYR A 501 -14.48 -6.81 -5.18
C TYR A 501 -14.23 -5.95 -6.44
N ASP A 502 -13.89 -4.67 -6.29
CA ASP A 502 -13.91 -3.70 -7.40
C ASP A 502 -13.12 -4.12 -8.65
N GLU A 503 -12.01 -4.86 -8.51
CA GLU A 503 -11.21 -5.29 -9.67
C GLU A 503 -11.76 -6.52 -10.40
N ASN A 504 -12.59 -7.36 -9.78
CA ASN A 504 -13.02 -8.64 -10.37
C ASN A 504 -14.53 -8.86 -10.42
N SER A 505 -15.34 -7.95 -9.85
CA SER A 505 -16.79 -8.08 -9.78
C SER A 505 -17.52 -7.64 -11.05
N ASN A 506 -16.85 -6.95 -11.98
CA ASN A 506 -17.49 -6.33 -13.15
C ASN A 506 -18.68 -5.44 -12.76
N ASP A 507 -18.52 -4.69 -11.67
CA ASP A 507 -19.50 -3.75 -11.14
C ASP A 507 -20.89 -4.34 -10.81
N THR A 508 -20.94 -5.59 -10.34
CA THR A 508 -22.20 -6.27 -9.94
C THR A 508 -22.00 -7.26 -8.78
N THR A 509 -23.10 -7.60 -8.09
CA THR A 509 -23.13 -8.78 -7.20
C THR A 509 -23.04 -10.08 -7.99
N HIS A 510 -22.52 -11.12 -7.34
CA HIS A 510 -22.34 -12.46 -7.90
C HIS A 510 -23.01 -13.52 -7.04
N PRO A 511 -23.35 -14.70 -7.60
CA PRO A 511 -23.89 -15.80 -6.82
C PRO A 511 -22.98 -16.15 -5.65
N VAL A 512 -23.57 -16.39 -4.49
CA VAL A 512 -22.81 -16.73 -3.27
C VAL A 512 -22.05 -18.04 -3.43
N GLY A 513 -20.93 -18.18 -2.73
CA GLY A 513 -20.16 -19.43 -2.69
C GLY A 513 -19.27 -19.70 -3.90
N GLN A 514 -19.07 -18.72 -4.78
CA GLN A 514 -18.23 -18.89 -5.98
C GLN A 514 -16.73 -18.64 -5.75
N LYS A 515 -16.36 -18.10 -4.58
CA LYS A 515 -14.95 -17.88 -4.16
C LYS A 515 -14.54 -18.88 -3.08
N LYS A 516 -13.25 -18.91 -2.72
CA LYS A 516 -12.74 -19.82 -1.69
C LYS A 516 -13.29 -19.45 -0.29
N PRO A 517 -13.70 -20.42 0.53
CA PRO A 517 -14.16 -20.17 1.89
C PRO A 517 -13.01 -19.88 2.84
N ASN A 518 -13.34 -19.42 4.05
CA ASN A 518 -12.40 -19.37 5.16
C ASN A 518 -12.17 -20.75 5.82
N GLY A 519 -11.34 -20.80 6.86
CA GLY A 519 -10.98 -22.04 7.57
C GLY A 519 -12.15 -22.80 8.22
N TRP A 520 -13.33 -22.17 8.33
CA TRP A 520 -14.55 -22.79 8.86
C TRP A 520 -15.62 -23.07 7.79
N GLY A 521 -15.29 -22.91 6.51
CA GLY A 521 -16.22 -23.19 5.42
C GLY A 521 -17.27 -22.11 5.21
N LEU A 522 -17.04 -20.89 5.72
CA LEU A 522 -17.88 -19.72 5.44
C LEU A 522 -17.39 -19.01 4.18
N TYR A 523 -18.34 -18.62 3.34
CA TYR A 523 -18.09 -18.00 2.04
C TYR A 523 -18.50 -16.54 2.05
N ASP A 524 -17.88 -15.77 1.15
CA ASP A 524 -18.16 -14.35 0.93
C ASP A 524 -18.05 -13.52 2.22
N MET A 525 -17.22 -13.96 3.18
CA MET A 525 -16.89 -13.16 4.38
C MET A 525 -16.06 -11.92 4.02
N SER A 526 -15.58 -11.85 2.78
CA SER A 526 -14.91 -10.71 2.17
C SER A 526 -15.53 -10.45 0.79
N GLY A 527 -15.96 -9.23 0.52
CA GLY A 527 -16.53 -8.80 -0.77
C GLY A 527 -18.00 -9.19 -0.97
N ASN A 528 -18.44 -9.15 -2.22
CA ASN A 528 -19.83 -9.30 -2.69
C ASN A 528 -20.78 -8.24 -2.11
N VAL A 529 -21.15 -8.29 -0.84
CA VAL A 529 -21.95 -7.24 -0.18
C VAL A 529 -21.44 -6.98 1.23
N TRP A 530 -21.56 -5.73 1.67
CA TRP A 530 -21.38 -5.39 3.08
C TRP A 530 -22.43 -6.13 3.91
N GLU A 531 -22.06 -6.62 5.09
CA GLU A 531 -22.96 -7.37 5.95
C GLU A 531 -23.28 -6.58 7.22
N TRP A 532 -24.57 -6.26 7.42
CA TRP A 532 -25.07 -5.61 8.63
C TRP A 532 -24.81 -6.46 9.89
N CYS A 533 -24.36 -5.80 10.95
CA CYS A 533 -24.21 -6.35 12.30
C CYS A 533 -25.19 -5.68 13.27
N GLU A 534 -25.43 -6.31 14.42
CA GLU A 534 -26.35 -5.82 15.45
C GLU A 534 -25.87 -4.53 16.14
N ASP A 535 -24.56 -4.36 16.25
CA ASP A 535 -23.88 -3.30 17.00
C ASP A 535 -24.03 -1.90 16.38
N ASN A 536 -24.05 -0.89 17.26
CA ASN A 536 -23.93 0.50 16.86
C ASN A 536 -22.47 0.89 16.62
N TRP A 537 -22.25 1.90 15.77
CA TRP A 537 -20.92 2.41 15.47
C TRP A 537 -20.30 3.11 16.67
N HIS A 538 -19.08 2.68 17.01
CA HIS A 538 -18.25 3.35 18.01
C HIS A 538 -16.90 3.72 17.38
N GLY A 539 -16.36 4.88 17.77
CA GLY A 539 -15.14 5.43 17.15
C GLY A 539 -13.85 4.62 17.40
N ASN A 540 -13.89 3.64 18.30
CA ASN A 540 -12.83 2.70 18.71
C ASN A 540 -13.46 1.57 19.57
N TYR A 541 -12.63 0.66 20.10
CA TYR A 541 -13.00 -0.43 21.00
C TYR A 541 -12.73 -0.14 22.50
N ILE A 542 -12.45 1.12 22.88
CA ILE A 542 -12.28 1.47 24.29
C ILE A 542 -13.64 1.37 24.98
N GLY A 543 -13.79 0.42 25.91
CA GLY A 543 -15.06 0.15 26.58
C GLY A 543 -15.99 -0.80 25.81
N ALA A 544 -15.51 -1.43 24.73
CA ALA A 544 -16.26 -2.47 24.03
C ALA A 544 -16.50 -3.68 24.96
N PRO A 545 -17.65 -4.35 24.85
CA PRO A 545 -17.88 -5.63 25.53
C PRO A 545 -16.84 -6.68 25.15
N ASP A 546 -16.37 -7.46 26.13
CA ASP A 546 -15.40 -8.54 25.94
C ASP A 546 -16.06 -9.94 25.96
N ASP A 547 -17.39 -10.00 26.06
CA ASP A 547 -18.20 -11.23 26.16
C ASP A 547 -18.97 -11.58 24.88
N GLY A 548 -18.65 -10.87 23.78
CA GLY A 548 -19.24 -11.07 22.46
C GLY A 548 -20.66 -10.55 22.30
N SER A 549 -21.21 -9.87 23.31
CA SER A 549 -22.50 -9.17 23.20
C SER A 549 -22.41 -7.95 22.27
N ALA A 550 -23.55 -7.56 21.70
CA ALA A 550 -23.64 -6.38 20.85
C ALA A 550 -23.41 -5.11 21.67
N TRP A 551 -22.60 -4.19 21.14
CA TRP A 551 -22.37 -2.89 21.72
C TRP A 551 -23.45 -1.90 21.26
N LEU A 552 -24.48 -1.76 22.09
CA LEU A 552 -25.66 -0.96 21.79
C LEU A 552 -25.66 0.39 22.52
N ASP A 553 -26.06 1.44 21.80
CA ASP A 553 -26.29 2.79 22.31
C ASP A 553 -27.64 3.29 21.78
N ASN A 554 -28.53 3.71 22.69
CA ASN A 554 -29.93 4.03 22.38
C ASN A 554 -30.08 5.27 21.49
N ASP A 555 -29.06 6.14 21.40
CA ASP A 555 -29.10 7.40 20.64
C ASP A 555 -28.28 7.35 19.33
N ASN A 556 -27.85 6.17 18.89
CA ASN A 556 -26.94 6.00 17.75
C ASN A 556 -27.59 5.30 16.54
N ASP A 557 -27.93 6.09 15.52
CA ASP A 557 -28.58 5.61 14.29
C ASP A 557 -27.63 5.00 13.23
N TYR A 558 -26.38 4.67 13.60
CA TYR A 558 -25.37 4.15 12.68
C TYR A 558 -24.97 2.71 13.02
N PRO A 559 -25.71 1.69 12.58
CA PRO A 559 -25.29 0.30 12.72
C PRO A 559 -24.01 -0.02 11.95
N ILE A 560 -23.29 -1.04 12.42
CA ILE A 560 -22.04 -1.53 11.84
C ILE A 560 -22.31 -2.37 10.58
N VAL A 561 -21.44 -2.23 9.57
CA VAL A 561 -21.29 -3.18 8.47
C VAL A 561 -19.87 -3.72 8.39
N ARG A 562 -19.73 -4.98 7.94
CA ARG A 562 -18.46 -5.69 7.82
C ARG A 562 -18.30 -6.37 6.45
N GLY A 563 -17.07 -6.77 6.11
CA GLY A 563 -16.78 -7.66 4.98
C GLY A 563 -16.47 -7.01 3.63
N GLY A 564 -16.79 -5.74 3.41
CA GLY A 564 -16.59 -5.11 2.10
C GLY A 564 -17.67 -5.52 1.11
N SER A 565 -17.54 -5.12 -0.16
CA SER A 565 -18.55 -5.41 -1.18
C SER A 565 -17.93 -5.54 -2.56
N TRP A 566 -18.75 -5.89 -3.57
CA TRP A 566 -18.36 -5.97 -4.97
C TRP A 566 -17.74 -4.68 -5.53
N TYR A 567 -18.07 -3.53 -4.96
CA TYR A 567 -17.51 -2.22 -5.35
C TYR A 567 -16.42 -1.71 -4.39
N GLY A 568 -16.09 -2.49 -3.37
CA GLY A 568 -15.05 -2.14 -2.42
C GLY A 568 -13.68 -2.54 -2.95
N ASN A 569 -12.70 -1.65 -2.87
CA ASN A 569 -11.30 -2.04 -3.01
C ASN A 569 -10.87 -3.01 -1.89
N PRO A 570 -9.71 -3.69 -2.00
CA PRO A 570 -9.32 -4.73 -1.05
C PRO A 570 -9.30 -4.28 0.43
N TYR A 571 -9.24 -2.97 0.73
CA TYR A 571 -9.12 -2.43 2.09
C TYR A 571 -10.36 -2.72 2.91
N TYR A 572 -11.50 -2.65 2.23
CA TYR A 572 -12.81 -2.81 2.80
C TYR A 572 -13.12 -4.28 3.09
N CYS A 573 -12.39 -5.19 2.45
CA CYS A 573 -12.57 -6.64 2.57
C CYS A 573 -11.78 -7.28 3.73
N ARG A 574 -11.04 -6.48 4.52
CA ARG A 574 -10.25 -6.97 5.66
C ARG A 574 -11.15 -7.48 6.78
N SER A 575 -10.69 -8.48 7.52
CA SER A 575 -11.45 -9.09 8.63
C SER A 575 -11.80 -8.08 9.73
N ALA A 576 -10.90 -7.15 10.03
CA ALA A 576 -11.12 -6.12 11.05
C ALA A 576 -11.81 -4.85 10.52
N TYR A 577 -12.02 -4.70 9.20
CA TYR A 577 -12.55 -3.43 8.69
C TYR A 577 -13.97 -3.21 9.21
N ARG A 578 -14.16 -2.09 9.91
CA ARG A 578 -15.48 -1.61 10.36
C ARG A 578 -15.96 -0.50 9.45
N GLY A 579 -17.14 -0.68 8.87
CA GLY A 579 -17.93 0.37 8.24
C GLY A 579 -19.19 0.66 9.06
N SER A 580 -19.87 1.74 8.74
CA SER A 580 -21.22 2.02 9.23
C SER A 580 -21.99 2.79 8.18
N ASN A 581 -23.31 2.79 8.31
CA ASN A 581 -24.18 3.68 7.57
C ASN A 581 -25.45 3.94 8.39
N PHE A 582 -26.29 4.88 7.95
CA PHE A 582 -27.56 5.12 8.60
C PHE A 582 -28.45 3.87 8.58
N ARG A 583 -29.11 3.61 9.70
CA ARG A 583 -29.97 2.44 9.92
C ARG A 583 -31.04 2.24 8.83
N ARG A 584 -31.58 3.34 8.30
CA ARG A 584 -32.66 3.34 7.30
C ARG A 584 -32.16 3.42 5.86
N ASP A 585 -30.86 3.60 5.64
CA ASP A 585 -30.29 3.66 4.30
C ASP A 585 -30.20 2.26 3.70
N SER A 586 -30.70 2.11 2.48
CA SER A 586 -30.54 0.92 1.66
C SER A 586 -29.66 1.25 0.46
N ASN A 587 -28.49 0.62 0.38
CA ASN A 587 -27.54 0.80 -0.72
C ASN A 587 -27.42 -0.49 -1.52
N PHE A 588 -27.06 -0.36 -2.80
CA PHE A 588 -26.99 -1.48 -3.75
C PHE A 588 -25.81 -2.44 -3.54
N ASN A 589 -25.06 -2.26 -2.45
CA ASN A 589 -23.94 -3.09 -2.04
C ASN A 589 -24.02 -3.50 -0.57
N PHE A 590 -25.19 -3.30 0.08
CA PHE A 590 -25.44 -3.59 1.48
C PHE A 590 -26.45 -4.73 1.60
N GLY A 591 -26.01 -5.84 2.18
CA GLY A 591 -26.79 -7.02 2.50
C GLY A 591 -26.57 -7.43 3.96
N PHE A 592 -26.78 -8.70 4.25
CA PHE A 592 -26.57 -9.23 5.60
C PHE A 592 -26.50 -10.76 5.61
N ARG A 593 -26.08 -11.27 6.76
CA ARG A 593 -26.07 -12.68 7.12
C ARG A 593 -26.76 -12.83 8.46
N VAL A 594 -27.25 -14.04 8.75
CA VAL A 594 -27.96 -14.33 10.00
C VAL A 594 -27.17 -15.25 10.90
N VAL A 595 -27.38 -15.10 12.21
CA VAL A 595 -26.97 -16.06 13.23
C VAL A 595 -28.17 -16.66 13.94
N CYS A 596 -27.99 -17.85 14.50
CA CYS A 596 -28.95 -18.54 15.35
C CYS A 596 -28.25 -18.97 16.64
N GLY A 597 -28.75 -18.51 17.78
CA GLY A 597 -28.26 -18.89 19.10
C GLY A 597 -28.99 -20.12 19.65
N ALA A 598 -28.27 -20.99 20.36
CA ALA A 598 -28.92 -21.90 21.31
C ALA A 598 -29.50 -21.07 22.46
N ARG A 599 -30.75 -21.33 22.86
CA ARG A 599 -31.44 -20.62 23.96
C ARG A 599 -30.48 -20.42 25.15
N ARG A 600 -30.25 -19.15 25.56
CA ARG A 600 -29.76 -18.83 26.90
C ARG A 600 -30.85 -19.28 27.88
N THR A 601 -30.62 -20.35 28.61
CA THR A 601 -31.39 -20.65 29.82
C THR A 601 -31.19 -19.48 30.77
N LEU A 602 -32.31 -18.90 31.23
CA LEU A 602 -32.38 -17.78 32.16
C LEU A 602 -31.63 -18.05 33.46
#